data_AF-A0A352A7W7-F1
#
_entry.id   AF-A0A352A7W7-F1
#
_cell.length_a   1.000
_cell.length_b   1.000
_cell.length_c   1.000
_cell.angle_alpha   90.00
_cell.angle_beta   90.00
_cell.angle_gamma   90.00
#
_symmetry.space_group_name_H-M   'P 1'
#
loop_
_entity.id
_entity.type
_entity.pdbx_description
1 polymer ?
#
loop_
_entity_poly.entity_id
_entity_poly.type
_entity_poly.pdbx_seq_one_letter_code
_entity_poly.pdbx_strand_id
1 'polypeptide(L)'
;MQSISIVIPSLNPDEKLIEVVESIISRGFESIIIVNDGSDKEYDKYFDLTKKHKECVVLKHCKNLGKGRALKTAFNYFINTYSDNIGLITVDADNQHHIDDICNCAIALQERSNSLILGCRNFDLNNVPLKSKFGNKITKFIFKSLCGINLSDTQTGLRAIPTSLVKEFIDIDGER
;
A
#
# COMPACT_ATOMS: atom_id res chain seq x y z
N MET A 1 -8.82 15.50 13.54
CA MET A 1 -8.35 15.94 12.21
C MET A 1 -8.42 14.72 11.32
N GLN A 2 -8.88 14.83 10.07
CA GLN A 2 -8.97 13.69 9.16
C GLN A 2 -7.57 13.25 8.75
N SER A 3 -7.12 12.10 9.25
CA SER A 3 -5.79 11.54 9.00
C SER A 3 -5.84 10.42 7.97
N ILE A 4 -4.66 10.01 7.46
CA ILE A 4 -4.50 8.88 6.54
C ILE A 4 -3.56 7.87 7.18
N SER A 5 -3.90 6.58 7.11
CA SER A 5 -3.03 5.49 7.55
C SER A 5 -2.18 4.93 6.43
N ILE A 6 -0.96 4.48 6.73
CA ILE A 6 -0.12 3.76 5.79
C ILE A 6 -0.16 2.27 6.10
N VAL A 7 -0.24 1.43 5.07
CA VAL A 7 -0.29 -0.04 5.18
C VAL A 7 0.90 -0.63 4.42
N ILE A 8 1.74 -1.41 5.11
CA ILE A 8 2.95 -2.03 4.57
C ILE A 8 2.90 -3.55 4.81
N PRO A 9 2.44 -4.36 3.85
CA PRO A 9 2.63 -5.81 3.90
C PRO A 9 4.11 -6.14 3.61
N SER A 10 4.69 -7.06 4.39
CA SER A 10 6.10 -7.42 4.29
C SER A 10 6.35 -8.89 4.60
N LEU A 11 7.23 -9.50 3.80
CA LEU A 11 7.70 -10.88 3.95
C LEU A 11 9.21 -10.88 3.76
N ASN A 12 9.96 -11.37 4.75
CA ASN A 12 11.43 -11.45 4.75
C ASN A 12 12.11 -10.09 4.41
N PRO A 13 11.82 -8.99 5.14
CA PRO A 13 12.35 -7.66 4.85
C PRO A 13 13.85 -7.52 5.08
N ASP A 14 14.43 -6.46 4.55
CA ASP A 14 15.78 -5.99 4.85
C ASP A 14 15.74 -4.59 5.51
N GLU A 15 16.88 -3.90 5.54
CA GLU A 15 17.02 -2.54 6.10
C GLU A 15 16.06 -1.53 5.46
N LYS A 16 15.61 -1.75 4.21
CA LYS A 16 14.72 -0.84 3.49
C LYS A 16 13.38 -0.65 4.17
N LEU A 17 12.87 -1.67 4.88
CA LEU A 17 11.64 -1.52 5.65
C LEU A 17 11.77 -0.38 6.67
N ILE A 18 12.91 -0.29 7.33
CA ILE A 18 13.18 0.75 8.33
C ILE A 18 13.28 2.11 7.65
N GLU A 19 14.04 2.21 6.56
CA GLU A 19 14.19 3.44 5.78
C GLU A 19 12.84 4.00 5.29
N VAL A 20 11.97 3.11 4.80
CA VAL A 20 10.61 3.47 4.33
C VAL A 20 9.77 3.97 5.51
N VAL A 21 9.78 3.26 6.64
CA VAL A 21 9.03 3.66 7.84
C VAL A 21 9.51 5.02 8.36
N GLU A 22 10.82 5.23 8.50
CA GLU A 22 11.40 6.49 8.95
C GLU A 22 11.07 7.64 7.99
N SER A 23 11.13 7.39 6.68
CA SER A 23 10.75 8.37 5.65
C SER A 23 9.28 8.76 5.76
N ILE A 24 8.39 7.79 6.00
CA ILE A 24 6.96 8.04 6.21
C ILE A 24 6.74 8.88 7.48
N ILE A 25 7.37 8.51 8.60
CA ILE A 25 7.27 9.27 9.86
C ILE A 25 7.79 10.70 9.68
N SER A 26 8.90 10.88 8.97
CA SER A 26 9.49 12.21 8.72
C SER A 26 8.55 13.17 7.97
N ARG A 27 7.56 12.63 7.24
CA ARG A 27 6.53 13.41 6.54
C ARG A 27 5.27 13.65 7.36
N GLY A 28 5.25 13.23 8.63
CA GLY A 28 4.15 13.50 9.56
C GLY A 28 3.01 12.49 9.52
N PHE A 29 3.20 11.32 8.93
CA PHE A 29 2.22 10.24 9.05
C PHE A 29 2.29 9.61 10.43
N GLU A 30 1.17 9.62 11.15
CA GLU A 30 1.10 9.18 12.55
C GLU A 30 0.54 7.77 12.74
N SER A 31 0.08 7.12 11.66
CA SER A 31 -0.50 5.76 11.73
C SER A 31 0.04 4.87 10.61
N ILE A 32 0.89 3.91 10.99
CA ILE A 32 1.57 2.98 10.08
C ILE A 32 1.27 1.55 10.53
N ILE A 33 0.58 0.79 9.69
CA ILE A 33 0.19 -0.59 9.91
C ILE A 33 1.11 -1.48 9.08
N ILE A 34 1.98 -2.22 9.75
CA ILE A 34 2.91 -3.15 9.11
C ILE A 34 2.38 -4.57 9.33
N VAL A 35 2.36 -5.39 8.28
CA VAL A 35 1.97 -6.79 8.39
C VAL A 35 3.18 -7.66 8.07
N ASN A 36 3.73 -8.32 9.08
CA ASN A 36 4.65 -9.44 8.90
C ASN A 36 3.85 -10.65 8.42
N ASP A 37 3.88 -10.92 7.11
CA ASP A 37 3.18 -12.04 6.48
C ASP A 37 3.95 -13.36 6.67
N GLY A 38 4.32 -13.68 7.92
CA GLY A 38 4.96 -14.94 8.28
C GLY A 38 6.41 -15.09 7.78
N SER A 39 7.22 -14.05 7.98
CA SER A 39 8.65 -14.05 7.69
C SER A 39 9.44 -15.03 8.57
N ASP A 40 10.59 -15.48 8.08
CA ASP A 40 11.51 -16.33 8.83
C ASP A 40 12.08 -15.60 10.05
N LYS A 41 12.47 -16.36 11.08
CA LYS A 41 12.89 -15.83 12.39
C LYS A 41 14.08 -14.86 12.30
N GLU A 42 14.97 -15.04 11.33
CA GLU A 42 16.12 -14.15 11.13
C GLU A 42 15.73 -12.70 10.77
N TYR A 43 14.51 -12.51 10.25
CA TYR A 43 13.98 -11.22 9.86
C TYR A 43 13.19 -10.51 10.97
N ASP A 44 12.91 -11.17 12.11
CA ASP A 44 12.14 -10.59 13.21
C ASP A 44 12.78 -9.27 13.72
N LYS A 45 14.11 -9.14 13.63
CA LYS A 45 14.85 -7.92 14.02
C LYS A 45 14.35 -6.65 13.31
N TYR A 46 13.93 -6.74 12.04
CA TYR A 46 13.47 -5.56 11.29
C TYR A 46 12.09 -5.12 11.79
N PHE A 47 11.19 -6.06 12.07
CA PHE A 47 9.89 -5.75 12.66
C PHE A 47 10.00 -5.23 14.10
N ASP A 48 10.97 -5.71 14.88
CA ASP A 48 11.19 -5.21 16.24
C ASP A 48 11.76 -3.79 16.26
N LEU A 49 12.54 -3.42 15.24
CA LEU A 49 12.99 -2.04 15.07
C LEU A 49 11.82 -1.11 14.74
N THR A 50 10.90 -1.51 13.85
CA THR A 50 9.74 -0.65 13.51
C THR A 50 8.79 -0.44 14.69
N LYS A 51 8.61 -1.45 15.57
CA LYS A 51 7.82 -1.33 16.80
C LYS A 51 8.34 -0.28 17.79
N LYS A 52 9.58 0.19 17.65
CA LYS A 52 10.12 1.26 18.51
C LYS A 52 9.49 2.63 18.21
N HIS A 53 8.89 2.80 17.04
CA HIS A 53 8.19 4.01 16.66
C HIS A 53 6.74 3.95 17.15
N LYS A 54 6.29 5.01 17.83
CA LYS A 54 4.92 5.10 18.38
C LYS A 54 3.85 5.13 17.28
N GLU A 55 4.23 5.53 16.07
CA GLU A 55 3.38 5.61 14.88
C GLU A 55 3.12 4.22 14.27
N CYS A 56 3.89 3.21 14.65
CA CYS A 56 3.87 1.88 14.04
C CYS A 56 3.11 0.85 14.88
N VAL A 57 2.29 0.05 14.19
CA VAL A 57 1.77 -1.22 14.71
C VAL A 57 2.21 -2.36 13.79
N VAL A 58 2.64 -3.48 14.37
CA VAL A 58 3.03 -4.67 13.61
C VAL A 58 2.07 -5.81 13.90
N LEU A 59 1.35 -6.24 12.85
CA LEU A 59 0.52 -7.44 12.84
C LEU A 59 1.37 -8.61 12.31
N LYS A 60 1.19 -9.82 12.84
CA LYS A 60 2.00 -10.99 12.44
C LYS A 60 1.12 -12.18 12.08
N HIS A 61 1.38 -12.76 10.92
CA HIS A 61 0.87 -14.07 10.54
C HIS A 61 1.83 -15.17 11.02
N CYS A 62 1.30 -16.35 11.33
CA CYS A 62 2.11 -17.49 11.76
C CYS A 62 2.90 -18.16 10.61
N LYS A 63 2.47 -17.94 9.37
CA LYS A 63 3.09 -18.41 8.12
C LYS A 63 2.74 -17.44 7.01
N ASN A 64 3.44 -17.53 5.88
CA ASN A 64 3.09 -16.78 4.67
C ASN A 64 1.70 -17.15 4.15
N LEU A 65 0.79 -16.17 4.19
CA LEU A 65 -0.58 -16.32 3.69
C LEU A 65 -0.79 -15.64 2.33
N GLY A 66 0.11 -14.73 1.93
CA GLY A 66 0.05 -14.00 0.68
C GLY A 66 -0.31 -12.52 0.89
N LYS A 67 0.10 -11.69 -0.07
CA LYS A 67 -0.07 -10.23 -0.01
C LYS A 67 -1.55 -9.84 0.11
N GLY A 68 -2.43 -10.50 -0.63
CA GLY A 68 -3.88 -10.27 -0.53
C GLY A 68 -4.40 -10.47 0.91
N ARG A 69 -3.98 -11.54 1.58
CA ARG A 69 -4.36 -11.80 2.98
C ARG A 69 -3.75 -10.78 3.92
N ALA A 70 -2.48 -10.42 3.74
CA ALA A 70 -1.82 -9.39 4.55
C ALA A 70 -2.55 -8.04 4.45
N LEU A 71 -2.98 -7.65 3.25
CA LEU A 71 -3.79 -6.45 3.04
C LEU A 71 -5.15 -6.55 3.76
N LYS A 72 -5.86 -7.67 3.65
CA LYS A 72 -7.13 -7.86 4.36
C LYS A 72 -6.97 -7.81 5.88
N THR A 73 -5.90 -8.38 6.42
CA THR A 73 -5.57 -8.27 7.85
C THR A 73 -5.36 -6.82 8.26
N ALA A 74 -4.61 -6.04 7.47
CA ALA A 74 -4.42 -4.62 7.72
C ALA A 74 -5.71 -3.80 7.59
N PHE A 75 -6.55 -4.09 6.58
CA PHE A 75 -7.83 -3.41 6.36
C PHE A 75 -8.78 -3.66 7.53
N ASN A 76 -8.87 -4.90 8.00
CA ASN A 76 -9.67 -5.23 9.17
C ASN A 76 -9.17 -4.48 10.41
N TYR A 77 -7.86 -4.46 10.65
CA TYR A 77 -7.29 -3.68 11.76
C TYR A 77 -7.58 -2.18 11.64
N PHE A 78 -7.40 -1.62 10.44
CA PHE A 78 -7.67 -0.22 10.12
C PHE A 78 -9.12 0.15 10.42
N ILE A 79 -10.09 -0.62 9.95
CA ILE A 79 -11.52 -0.35 10.18
C ILE A 79 -11.86 -0.40 11.67
N ASN A 80 -11.21 -1.27 12.46
CA ASN A 80 -11.48 -1.36 13.90
C ASN A 80 -10.78 -0.28 14.74
N THR A 81 -9.70 0.33 14.24
CA THR A 81 -8.82 1.22 15.04
C THR A 81 -8.82 2.67 14.56
N TYR A 82 -9.00 2.87 13.25
CA TYR A 82 -8.79 4.14 12.56
C TYR A 82 -9.95 4.47 11.61
N SER A 83 -11.19 4.03 11.91
CA SER A 83 -12.36 4.29 11.06
C SER A 83 -12.66 5.78 10.83
N ASP A 84 -12.16 6.66 11.70
CA ASP A 84 -12.34 8.11 11.58
C ASP A 84 -11.36 8.76 10.58
N ASN A 85 -10.35 8.00 10.12
CA ASN A 85 -9.46 8.43 9.05
C ASN A 85 -10.22 8.51 7.72
N ILE A 86 -9.78 9.39 6.81
CA ILE A 86 -10.39 9.49 5.48
C ILE A 86 -10.07 8.29 4.59
N GLY A 87 -9.00 7.57 4.91
CA GLY A 87 -8.63 6.34 4.23
C GLY A 87 -7.23 5.88 4.59
N LEU A 88 -6.71 4.97 3.77
CA LEU A 88 -5.39 4.39 3.93
C LEU A 88 -4.64 4.35 2.60
N ILE A 89 -3.30 4.33 2.66
CA ILE A 89 -2.43 4.14 1.50
C ILE A 89 -1.67 2.84 1.65
N THR A 90 -1.76 1.95 0.68
CA THR A 90 -0.93 0.74 0.62
C THR A 90 0.42 1.06 0.01
N VAL A 91 1.50 0.56 0.60
CA VAL A 91 2.89 0.79 0.16
C VAL A 91 3.63 -0.55 0.17
N ASP A 92 4.38 -0.84 -0.88
CA ASP A 92 5.23 -2.03 -0.95
C ASP A 92 6.54 -1.81 -0.15
N ALA A 93 6.97 -2.82 0.60
CA ALA A 93 8.12 -2.74 1.50
C ALA A 93 9.49 -2.61 0.78
N ASP A 94 9.55 -2.76 -0.53
CA ASP A 94 10.79 -2.86 -1.32
C ASP A 94 11.48 -1.51 -1.61
N ASN A 95 11.03 -0.41 -0.99
CA ASN A 95 11.49 0.97 -1.24
C ASN A 95 11.43 1.38 -2.73
N GLN A 96 10.54 0.77 -3.51
CA GLN A 96 10.35 1.11 -4.93
C GLN A 96 9.47 2.35 -5.15
N HIS A 97 8.82 2.85 -4.09
CA HIS A 97 7.98 4.04 -4.13
C HIS A 97 8.67 5.20 -3.45
N HIS A 98 8.83 6.31 -4.17
CA HIS A 98 9.35 7.51 -3.55
C HIS A 98 8.33 8.03 -2.53
N ILE A 99 8.83 8.53 -1.39
CA ILE A 99 7.99 9.14 -0.35
C ILE A 99 7.09 10.25 -0.92
N ASP A 100 7.55 10.94 -1.96
CA ASP A 100 6.77 11.96 -2.66
C ASP A 100 5.54 11.38 -3.36
N ASP A 101 5.60 10.15 -3.89
CA ASP A 101 4.45 9.48 -4.49
C ASP A 101 3.38 9.15 -3.44
N ILE A 102 3.81 8.73 -2.24
CA ILE A 102 2.92 8.50 -1.10
C ILE A 102 2.24 9.81 -0.69
N CYS A 103 3.00 10.91 -0.61
CA CYS A 103 2.47 12.23 -0.28
C CYS A 103 1.46 12.72 -1.35
N ASN A 104 1.78 12.53 -2.63
CA ASN A 104 0.88 12.89 -3.73
C ASN A 104 -0.43 12.09 -3.68
N CYS A 105 -0.37 10.81 -3.34
CA CYS A 105 -1.57 9.98 -3.12
C CYS A 105 -2.38 10.48 -1.92
N ALA A 106 -1.72 10.91 -0.85
CA ALA A 106 -2.39 11.47 0.32
C ALA A 106 -3.13 12.78 0.00
N ILE A 107 -2.47 13.69 -0.72
CA ILE A 107 -3.08 14.96 -1.18
C ILE A 107 -4.29 14.67 -2.08
N ALA A 108 -4.14 13.77 -3.06
CA ALA A 108 -5.23 13.42 -3.96
C ALA A 108 -6.43 12.79 -3.24
N LEU A 109 -6.18 11.97 -2.20
CA LEU A 109 -7.25 11.40 -1.38
C LEU A 109 -7.94 12.46 -0.51
N GLN A 110 -7.19 13.44 0.02
CA GLN A 110 -7.78 14.57 0.75
C GLN A 110 -8.69 15.42 -0.17
N GLU A 111 -8.27 15.68 -1.40
CA GLU A 111 -9.07 16.42 -2.40
C GLU A 111 -10.28 15.62 -2.89
N ARG A 112 -10.18 14.28 -2.92
CA ARG A 112 -11.19 13.37 -3.48
C ARG A 112 -11.45 12.19 -2.53
N SER A 113 -11.99 12.50 -1.36
CA SER A 113 -12.16 11.55 -0.24
C SER A 113 -13.09 10.36 -0.51
N ASN A 114 -13.77 10.32 -1.65
CA ASN A 114 -14.64 9.22 -2.07
C ASN A 114 -14.11 8.44 -3.29
N SER A 115 -12.87 8.71 -3.71
CA SER A 115 -12.27 8.13 -4.91
C SER A 115 -11.10 7.23 -4.56
N LEU A 116 -11.05 6.04 -5.18
CA LEU A 116 -9.84 5.22 -5.20
C LEU A 116 -8.76 5.93 -6.04
N ILE A 117 -7.60 6.20 -5.42
CA ILE A 117 -6.45 6.81 -6.09
C ILE A 117 -5.41 5.73 -6.34
N LEU A 118 -4.88 5.66 -7.57
CA LEU A 118 -3.86 4.70 -7.97
C LEU A 118 -2.58 5.45 -8.33
N GLY A 119 -1.50 5.18 -7.59
CA GLY A 119 -0.18 5.69 -7.91
C GLY A 119 0.36 4.97 -9.15
N CYS A 120 0.37 5.65 -10.30
CA CYS A 120 0.77 5.04 -11.55
C CYS A 120 2.20 5.45 -11.92
N ARG A 121 3.03 4.49 -12.35
CA ARG A 121 4.37 4.79 -12.87
C ARG A 121 4.24 5.59 -14.17
N ASN A 122 5.10 6.59 -14.35
CA ASN A 122 5.20 7.29 -15.62
C ASN A 122 6.04 6.47 -16.61
N PHE A 123 5.38 5.81 -17.56
CA PHE A 123 6.02 4.95 -18.56
C PHE A 123 6.65 5.74 -19.73
N ASP A 124 6.52 7.07 -19.74
CA ASP A 124 7.12 7.96 -20.74
C ASP A 124 8.57 8.37 -20.39
N LEU A 125 9.11 7.94 -19.25
CA LEU A 125 10.53 8.08 -18.93
C LEU A 125 11.37 7.05 -19.72
N ASN A 126 12.50 7.49 -20.28
CA ASN A 126 13.32 6.81 -21.30
C ASN A 126 13.87 5.40 -20.96
N ASN A 127 13.59 4.83 -19.78
CA ASN A 127 14.24 3.61 -19.28
C ASN A 127 13.33 2.40 -18.99
N VAL A 128 12.10 2.34 -19.53
CA VAL A 128 11.24 1.15 -19.34
C VAL A 128 11.46 0.10 -20.45
N PRO A 129 11.73 -1.18 -20.12
CA PRO A 129 11.86 -2.26 -21.11
C PRO A 129 10.60 -2.41 -21.98
N LEU A 130 10.79 -2.52 -23.30
CA LEU A 130 9.73 -2.52 -24.32
C LEU A 130 8.60 -3.55 -24.05
N LYS A 131 8.92 -4.70 -23.44
CA LYS A 131 7.95 -5.74 -23.07
C LYS A 131 6.94 -5.27 -21.99
N SER A 132 7.40 -4.48 -21.01
CA SER A 132 6.54 -3.93 -19.95
C SER A 132 5.60 -2.83 -20.48
N LYS A 133 6.03 -2.08 -21.51
CA LYS A 133 5.18 -1.07 -22.17
C LYS A 133 4.01 -1.71 -22.92
N PHE A 134 4.23 -2.85 -23.57
CA PHE A 134 3.19 -3.55 -24.33
C PHE A 134 2.13 -4.19 -23.44
N GLY A 135 2.55 -4.89 -22.37
CA GLY A 135 1.64 -5.47 -21.38
C GLY A 135 0.76 -4.41 -20.73
N ASN A 136 1.33 -3.28 -20.34
CA ASN A 136 0.57 -2.19 -19.75
C ASN A 136 -0.47 -1.63 -20.75
N LYS A 137 -0.09 -1.38 -22.01
CA LYS A 137 -1.00 -0.85 -23.06
C LYS A 137 -2.21 -1.76 -23.31
N ILE A 138 -2.01 -3.09 -23.31
CA ILE A 138 -3.10 -4.07 -23.43
C ILE A 138 -4.03 -3.95 -22.23
N THR A 139 -3.48 -3.91 -21.01
CA THR A 139 -4.32 -3.83 -19.81
C THR A 139 -5.07 -2.50 -19.72
N LYS A 140 -4.47 -1.37 -20.11
CA LYS A 140 -5.21 -0.08 -20.24
C LYS A 140 -6.39 -0.21 -21.19
N PHE A 141 -6.18 -0.85 -22.35
CA PHE A 141 -7.23 -1.03 -23.36
C PHE A 141 -8.35 -1.93 -22.84
N ILE A 142 -8.00 -3.04 -22.16
CA ILE A 142 -8.99 -3.96 -21.58
C ILE A 142 -9.82 -3.26 -20.50
N PHE A 143 -9.21 -2.56 -19.54
CA PHE A 143 -9.96 -1.86 -18.49
C PHE A 143 -10.78 -0.69 -19.03
N LYS A 144 -10.27 0.02 -20.04
CA LYS A 144 -11.03 1.07 -20.72
C LYS A 144 -12.22 0.49 -21.49
N SER A 145 -12.04 -0.65 -22.15
CA SER A 145 -13.07 -1.29 -22.99
C SER A 145 -14.11 -2.06 -22.19
N LEU A 146 -13.74 -2.68 -21.07
CA LEU A 146 -14.65 -3.50 -20.26
C LEU A 146 -15.28 -2.74 -19.10
N CYS A 147 -14.52 -1.84 -18.47
CA CYS A 147 -14.97 -1.14 -17.26
C CYS A 147 -15.24 0.35 -17.51
N GLY A 148 -14.90 0.89 -18.68
CA GLY A 148 -14.97 2.34 -18.95
C GLY A 148 -13.93 3.16 -18.18
N ILE A 149 -13.00 2.50 -17.47
CA ILE A 149 -12.02 3.15 -16.60
C ILE A 149 -10.69 3.28 -17.34
N ASN A 150 -10.16 4.50 -17.45
CA ASN A 150 -8.85 4.76 -18.04
C ASN A 150 -7.76 4.52 -16.98
N LEU A 151 -7.31 3.28 -16.85
CA LEU A 151 -6.23 2.91 -15.92
C LEU A 151 -4.87 2.94 -16.62
N SER A 152 -3.89 3.63 -16.03
CA SER A 152 -2.54 3.78 -16.61
C SER A 152 -1.49 2.83 -16.03
N ASP A 153 -1.75 2.18 -14.89
CA ASP A 153 -1.03 1.02 -14.36
C ASP A 153 -2.01 0.19 -13.52
N THR A 154 -2.03 -1.12 -13.72
CA THR A 154 -2.93 -2.06 -13.00
C THR A 154 -2.19 -2.93 -11.99
N GLN A 155 -0.85 -2.89 -12.02
CA GLN A 155 0.03 -3.67 -11.16
C GLN A 155 0.72 -2.80 -10.11
N THR A 156 0.18 -1.61 -9.83
CA THR A 156 0.73 -0.76 -8.77
C THR A 156 0.33 -1.26 -7.39
N GLY A 157 1.32 -1.36 -6.49
CA GLY A 157 1.14 -1.56 -5.05
C GLY A 157 0.77 -0.29 -4.30
N LEU A 158 0.96 0.89 -4.92
CA LEU A 158 0.66 2.19 -4.33
C LEU A 158 -0.79 2.61 -4.62
N ARG A 159 -1.65 2.56 -3.59
CA ARG A 159 -3.08 2.86 -3.73
C ARG A 159 -3.57 3.64 -2.52
N ALA A 160 -4.25 4.76 -2.73
CA ALA A 160 -5.00 5.46 -1.68
C ALA A 160 -6.46 5.02 -1.74
N ILE A 161 -6.93 4.38 -0.68
CA ILE A 161 -8.25 3.77 -0.60
C ILE A 161 -9.06 4.54 0.45
N PRO A 162 -10.18 5.17 0.06
CA PRO A 162 -11.05 5.86 1.01
C PRO A 162 -11.70 4.86 1.96
N THR A 163 -11.93 5.26 3.22
CA THR A 163 -12.46 4.39 4.28
C THR A 163 -13.76 3.70 3.88
N SER A 164 -14.61 4.36 3.09
CA SER A 164 -15.86 3.79 2.55
C SER A 164 -15.62 2.52 1.73
N LEU A 165 -14.56 2.48 0.92
CA LEU A 165 -14.22 1.33 0.07
C LEU A 165 -13.41 0.26 0.80
N VAL A 166 -12.67 0.61 1.86
CA VAL A 166 -11.87 -0.37 2.61
C VAL A 166 -12.73 -1.48 3.17
N LYS A 167 -13.94 -1.16 3.66
CA LYS A 167 -14.88 -2.17 4.19
C LYS A 167 -15.33 -3.15 3.11
N GLU A 168 -15.66 -2.65 1.92
CA GLU A 168 -16.05 -3.50 0.78
C GLU A 168 -14.90 -4.38 0.30
N PHE A 169 -13.66 -3.90 0.38
CA PHE A 169 -12.49 -4.63 -0.09
C PHE A 169 -12.12 -5.84 0.77
N ILE A 170 -12.58 -5.89 2.02
CA ILE A 170 -12.39 -7.06 2.89
C ILE A 170 -13.15 -8.28 2.33
N ASP A 171 -14.33 -8.05 1.74
CA ASP A 171 -15.25 -9.07 1.25
C ASP A 171 -14.94 -9.56 -0.17
N ILE A 172 -14.02 -8.90 -0.90
CA ILE A 172 -13.65 -9.30 -2.26
C ILE A 172 -12.99 -10.69 -2.24
N ASP A 173 -13.42 -11.60 -3.11
CA ASP A 173 -12.80 -12.92 -3.24
C ASP A 173 -11.32 -12.83 -3.66
N GLY A 174 -10.47 -13.66 -3.05
CA GLY A 174 -9.04 -13.72 -3.33
C GLY A 174 -8.17 -13.30 -2.13
N GLU A 175 -7.04 -14.00 -1.96
CA GLU A 175 -6.23 -13.92 -0.74
C GLU A 175 -4.72 -13.93 -1.00
N ARG A 176 -4.29 -14.09 -2.25
CA ARG A 176 -2.86 -14.15 -2.61
C ARG A 176 -2.47 -12.89 -3.37
#